data_AF-A0A662XSI2-F1
#
_entry.id   AF-A0A662XSI2-F1
#
_cell.length_a   1.000
_cell.length_b   1.000
_cell.length_c   1.000
_cell.angle_alpha   90.00
_cell.angle_beta   90.00
_cell.angle_gamma   90.00
#
_symmetry.space_group_name_H-M   'P 1'
#
loop_
_entity.id
_entity.type
_entity.pdbx_description
1 polymer ?
#
loop_
_entity_poly.entity_id
_entity_poly.type
_entity_poly.pdbx_seq_one_letter_code
_entity_poly.pdbx_strand_id
1 'polypeptide(L)'
;ITHKELSTSFVVISGHKPAEMDFATLAKVDTIVMLMATRTLGTICASLVEHGRERATPVALIHSGTNPDQVTLLGSLEDIADKASKRKYSPAIIVIGQVAKYGDLQAYVTETSDELANTDV
;
A
#
# COMPACT_ATOMS: atom_id res chain seq x y z
N ILE A 1 7.73 5.40 -1.71
CA ILE A 1 6.93 5.56 -0.46
C ILE A 1 6.32 6.94 -0.39
N THR A 2 7.07 8.00 -0.70
CA THR A 2 6.49 9.31 -1.07
C THR A 2 6.63 9.52 -2.58
N HIS A 3 5.92 10.50 -3.11
CA HIS A 3 6.05 10.95 -4.50
C HIS A 3 5.64 12.42 -4.56
N LYS A 4 6.38 13.24 -5.31
CA LYS A 4 6.24 14.71 -5.34
C LYS A 4 4.79 15.17 -5.56
N GLU A 5 4.05 14.45 -6.40
CA GLU A 5 2.67 14.80 -6.76
C GLU A 5 1.61 13.96 -6.04
N LEU A 6 1.97 12.81 -5.47
CA LEU A 6 0.98 11.81 -5.01
C LEU A 6 0.99 11.59 -3.49
N SER A 7 2.08 11.93 -2.80
CA SER A 7 2.19 11.71 -1.36
C SER A 7 3.26 12.60 -0.75
N THR A 8 2.80 13.54 0.07
CA THR A 8 3.62 14.48 0.85
C THR A 8 3.79 14.03 2.30
N SER A 9 2.91 13.13 2.76
CA SER A 9 2.92 12.55 4.11
C SER A 9 2.93 11.02 4.05
N PHE A 10 3.60 10.39 5.01
CA PHE A 10 3.47 8.96 5.23
C PHE A 10 3.54 8.61 6.72
N VAL A 11 2.95 7.47 7.08
CA VAL A 11 3.02 6.92 8.44
C VAL A 11 3.40 5.45 8.39
N VAL A 12 4.15 4.99 9.39
CA VAL A 12 4.46 3.57 9.60
C VAL A 12 3.81 3.12 10.91
N ILE A 13 3.00 2.08 10.87
CA ILE A 13 2.25 1.61 12.05
C ILE A 13 2.12 0.08 12.06
N SER A 14 2.05 -0.50 13.26
CA SER A 14 1.76 -1.92 13.43
C SER A 14 0.26 -2.20 13.30
N GLY A 15 -0.11 -3.00 12.32
CA GLY A 15 -1.46 -3.50 12.06
C GLY A 15 -1.95 -4.59 13.01
N HIS A 16 -1.17 -5.01 14.01
CA HIS A 16 -1.49 -6.19 14.83
C HIS A 16 -2.81 -6.07 15.61
N LYS A 17 -3.20 -4.84 15.99
CA LYS A 17 -4.41 -4.55 16.77
C LYS A 17 -5.21 -3.38 16.18
N PRO A 18 -6.03 -3.62 15.15
CA PRO A 18 -6.79 -2.56 14.49
C PRO A 18 -7.76 -1.84 15.42
N ALA A 19 -8.30 -2.50 16.45
CA ALA A 19 -9.25 -1.89 17.39
C ALA A 19 -8.67 -0.71 18.21
N GLU A 20 -7.35 -0.58 18.30
CA GLU A 20 -6.68 0.50 19.04
C GLU A 20 -6.28 1.69 18.12
N MET A 21 -6.61 1.65 16.83
CA MET A 21 -6.17 2.63 15.84
C MET A 21 -7.17 3.77 15.62
N ASP A 22 -6.65 4.97 15.39
CA ASP A 22 -7.42 6.12 14.92
C ASP A 22 -7.58 6.09 13.37
N PHE A 23 -8.57 5.34 12.89
CA PHE A 23 -8.85 5.24 11.46
C PHE A 23 -9.33 6.57 10.84
N ALA A 24 -9.92 7.48 11.63
CA ALA A 24 -10.36 8.78 11.15
C ALA A 24 -9.18 9.66 10.73
N THR A 25 -8.06 9.57 11.46
CA THR A 25 -6.79 10.21 11.07
C THR A 25 -6.10 9.44 9.96
N LEU A 26 -6.00 8.10 10.08
CA LEU A 26 -5.28 7.28 9.10
C LEU A 26 -5.86 7.40 7.68
N ALA A 27 -7.19 7.46 7.53
CA ALA A 27 -7.83 7.59 6.22
C ALA A 27 -7.40 8.85 5.44
N LYS A 28 -6.91 9.89 6.15
CA LYS A 28 -6.48 11.16 5.57
C LYS A 28 -4.98 11.22 5.22
N VAL A 29 -4.19 10.23 5.65
CA VAL A 29 -2.74 10.19 5.36
C VAL A 29 -2.52 9.73 3.92
N ASP A 30 -1.61 10.36 3.18
CA ASP A 30 -1.42 10.03 1.76
C ASP A 30 -0.95 8.59 1.58
N THR A 31 0.09 8.19 2.33
CA THR A 31 0.66 6.84 2.31
C THR A 31 0.70 6.21 3.70
N ILE A 32 0.17 5.01 3.84
CA ILE A 32 0.19 4.23 5.09
C ILE A 32 1.03 2.98 4.86
N VAL A 33 2.04 2.76 5.69
CA VAL A 33 2.83 1.53 5.73
C VAL A 33 2.44 0.72 6.96
N MET A 34 1.81 -0.42 6.75
CA MET A 34 1.33 -1.31 7.79
C MET A 34 2.29 -2.49 7.98
N LEU A 35 2.83 -2.63 9.19
CA LEU A 35 3.64 -3.78 9.62
C LEU A 35 2.75 -4.80 10.34
N MET A 36 3.07 -6.09 10.26
CA MET A 36 2.34 -7.15 11.01
C MET A 36 0.81 -7.17 10.75
N ALA A 37 0.38 -6.69 9.58
CA ALA A 37 -1.03 -6.46 9.26
C ALA A 37 -1.69 -7.58 8.44
N THR A 38 -0.96 -8.66 8.11
CA THR A 38 -1.45 -9.70 7.17
C THR A 38 -2.71 -10.42 7.66
N ARG A 39 -2.86 -10.61 8.97
CA ARG A 39 -4.04 -11.26 9.57
C ARG A 39 -5.22 -10.31 9.76
N THR A 40 -4.94 -9.02 9.85
CA THR A 40 -5.91 -7.95 10.17
C THR A 40 -6.23 -7.10 8.93
N LEU A 41 -5.68 -7.45 7.77
CA LEU A 41 -5.76 -6.69 6.53
C LEU A 41 -7.22 -6.39 6.13
N GLY A 42 -8.11 -7.39 6.20
CA GLY A 42 -9.53 -7.17 5.89
C GLY A 42 -10.19 -6.14 6.81
N THR A 43 -9.93 -6.21 8.12
CA THR A 43 -10.43 -5.22 9.09
C THR A 43 -9.87 -3.82 8.81
N ILE A 44 -8.57 -3.72 8.55
CA ILE A 44 -7.91 -2.44 8.22
C ILE A 44 -8.51 -1.83 6.96
N CYS A 45 -8.69 -2.62 5.90
CA CYS A 45 -9.28 -2.17 4.64
C CYS A 45 -10.71 -1.67 4.84
N ALA A 46 -11.54 -2.45 5.54
CA ALA A 46 -12.93 -2.07 5.83
C ALA A 46 -13.01 -0.77 6.65
N SER A 47 -12.20 -0.66 7.72
CA SER A 47 -12.19 0.55 8.57
C SER A 47 -11.69 1.78 7.82
N LEU A 48 -10.68 1.68 6.96
CA LEU A 48 -10.23 2.81 6.15
C LEU A 48 -11.33 3.28 5.17
N VAL A 49 -12.04 2.35 4.53
CA VAL A 49 -13.16 2.68 3.63
C VAL A 49 -14.31 3.33 4.39
N GLU A 50 -14.66 2.81 5.56
CA GLU A 50 -15.69 3.39 6.45
C GLU A 50 -15.36 4.83 6.85
N HIS A 51 -14.08 5.15 7.02
CA HIS A 51 -13.61 6.49 7.39
C HIS A 51 -13.32 7.40 6.17
N GLY A 52 -13.84 7.03 4.99
CA GLY A 52 -13.85 7.90 3.81
C GLY A 52 -12.70 7.68 2.83
N ARG A 53 -11.88 6.64 3.01
CA ARG A 53 -10.86 6.29 2.00
C ARG A 53 -11.53 5.60 0.81
N GLU A 54 -11.16 5.99 -0.41
CA GLU A 54 -11.75 5.41 -1.62
C GLU A 54 -11.43 3.91 -1.72
N ARG A 55 -12.44 3.09 -2.05
CA ARG A 55 -12.31 1.63 -2.26
C ARG A 55 -11.24 1.28 -3.30
N ALA A 56 -11.11 2.10 -4.34
CA ALA A 56 -10.14 1.95 -5.40
C ALA A 56 -8.71 2.33 -4.99
N THR A 57 -8.49 2.83 -3.77
CA THR A 57 -7.16 3.23 -3.28
C THR A 57 -6.18 2.05 -3.46
N PRO A 58 -5.05 2.26 -4.16
CA PRO A 58 -4.08 1.20 -4.40
C PRO A 58 -3.47 0.66 -3.11
N VAL A 59 -3.24 -0.66 -3.10
CA VAL A 59 -2.58 -1.38 -2.02
C VAL A 59 -1.55 -2.35 -2.60
N ALA A 60 -0.35 -2.35 -2.03
CA ALA A 60 0.71 -3.30 -2.31
C ALA A 60 1.03 -4.09 -1.04
N LEU A 61 0.97 -5.42 -1.12
CA LEU A 61 1.45 -6.32 -0.09
C LEU A 61 2.75 -6.95 -0.56
N ILE A 62 3.84 -6.73 0.18
CA ILE A 62 5.18 -7.19 -0.16
C ILE A 62 5.60 -8.23 0.87
N HIS A 63 5.62 -9.49 0.46
CA HIS A 63 6.08 -10.61 1.26
C HIS A 63 7.56 -10.90 1.02
N SER A 64 8.28 -11.24 2.09
CA SER A 64 9.73 -11.53 2.06
C SER A 64 10.52 -10.47 1.28
N GLY A 65 10.25 -9.19 1.60
CA GLY A 65 10.88 -8.06 0.90
C GLY A 65 12.40 -8.18 0.89
N THR A 66 13.04 -7.85 -0.23
CA THR A 66 14.50 -7.90 -0.48
C THR A 66 15.13 -9.30 -0.52
N ASN A 67 14.35 -10.36 -0.34
CA ASN A 67 14.82 -11.74 -0.45
C ASN A 67 14.49 -12.33 -1.84
N PRO A 68 15.19 -13.40 -2.26
CA PRO A 68 14.92 -14.07 -3.54
C PRO A 68 13.49 -14.62 -3.69
N ASP A 69 12.81 -14.91 -2.57
CA ASP A 69 11.43 -15.40 -2.52
C ASP A 69 10.40 -14.27 -2.34
N GLN A 70 10.80 -13.01 -2.61
CA GLN A 70 9.90 -11.86 -2.55
C GLN A 70 8.68 -12.07 -3.46
N VAL A 71 7.50 -11.76 -2.93
CA VAL A 71 6.27 -11.70 -3.72
C VAL A 71 5.54 -10.41 -3.43
N THR A 72 5.28 -9.64 -4.48
CA THR A 72 4.44 -8.45 -4.43
C THR A 72 3.05 -8.78 -4.94
N LEU A 73 2.04 -8.48 -4.15
CA LEU A 73 0.63 -8.56 -4.53
C LEU A 73 0.07 -7.15 -4.62
N LEU A 74 -0.47 -6.80 -5.80
CA LEU A 74 -1.08 -5.50 -6.06
C LEU A 74 -2.61 -5.63 -6.09
N GLY A 75 -3.28 -4.59 -5.58
CA GLY A 75 -4.72 -4.52 -5.54
C GLY A 75 -5.21 -3.16 -5.06
N SER A 76 -6.44 -3.14 -4.58
CA SER A 76 -7.09 -1.98 -3.97
C SER A 76 -7.57 -2.32 -2.56
N LEU A 77 -8.05 -1.32 -1.81
CA LEU A 77 -8.71 -1.56 -0.52
C LEU A 77 -9.91 -2.51 -0.65
N GLU A 78 -10.55 -2.57 -1.81
CA GLU A 78 -11.68 -3.45 -2.08
C GLU A 78 -11.29 -4.92 -2.26
N ASP A 79 -10.14 -5.20 -2.90
CA ASP A 79 -9.83 -6.57 -3.36
C ASP A 79 -8.60 -7.22 -2.72
N ILE A 80 -7.74 -6.44 -2.06
CA ILE A 80 -6.43 -6.94 -1.62
C ILE A 80 -6.56 -8.02 -0.53
N ALA A 81 -7.56 -7.91 0.35
CA ALA A 81 -7.80 -8.88 1.40
C ALA A 81 -8.18 -10.25 0.82
N ASP A 82 -9.06 -10.26 -0.18
CA ASP A 82 -9.48 -11.47 -0.88
C ASP A 82 -8.34 -12.09 -1.67
N LYS A 83 -7.55 -11.27 -2.37
CA LYS A 83 -6.34 -11.74 -3.06
C LYS A 83 -5.33 -12.35 -2.08
N ALA A 84 -5.12 -11.71 -0.93
CA ALA A 84 -4.19 -12.15 0.10
C ALA A 84 -4.66 -13.42 0.83
N SER A 85 -5.96 -13.73 0.82
CA SER A 85 -6.52 -14.93 1.49
C SER A 85 -6.04 -16.26 0.89
N LYS A 86 -5.56 -16.24 -0.37
CA LYS A 86 -5.18 -17.44 -1.13
C LYS A 86 -3.95 -18.17 -0.57
N ARG A 87 -3.12 -17.50 0.23
CA ARG A 87 -1.95 -18.10 0.89
C ARG A 87 -1.53 -17.28 2.11
N LYS A 88 -0.62 -17.82 2.92
CA LYS A 88 -0.03 -17.07 4.05
C LYS A 88 1.09 -16.17 3.55
N TYR A 89 1.02 -14.88 3.85
CA TYR A 89 2.01 -13.88 3.43
C TYR A 89 2.87 -13.35 4.59
N SER A 90 3.20 -14.16 5.59
CA SER A 90 4.05 -13.70 6.72
C SER A 90 5.51 -14.10 6.50
N PRO A 91 6.50 -13.20 6.68
CA PRO A 91 6.36 -11.76 6.97
C PRO A 91 6.00 -10.95 5.72
N ALA A 92 5.23 -9.86 5.90
CA ALA A 92 4.96 -8.89 4.85
C ALA A 92 4.78 -7.47 5.38
N ILE A 93 5.04 -6.52 4.49
CA ILE A 93 4.73 -5.09 4.63
C ILE A 93 3.58 -4.78 3.69
N ILE A 94 2.61 -4.00 4.15
CA ILE A 94 1.50 -3.53 3.32
C ILE A 94 1.63 -2.02 3.16
N VAL A 95 1.56 -1.53 1.93
CA VAL A 95 1.61 -0.10 1.59
C VAL A 95 0.27 0.27 0.98
N ILE A 96 -0.39 1.28 1.54
CA ILE A 96 -1.71 1.76 1.11
C ILE A 96 -1.55 3.22 0.67
N GLY A 97 -2.03 3.56 -0.51
CA GLY A 97 -1.94 4.92 -1.08
C GLY A 97 -1.55 4.90 -2.55
N GLN A 98 -1.62 6.07 -3.19
CA GLN A 98 -1.39 6.18 -4.64
C GLN A 98 -0.02 5.66 -5.07
N VAL A 99 0.99 5.79 -4.21
CA VAL A 99 2.34 5.26 -4.46
C VAL A 99 2.41 3.74 -4.56
N ALA A 100 1.41 3.00 -4.08
CA ALA A 100 1.42 1.54 -4.10
C ALA A 100 1.28 0.96 -5.52
N LYS A 101 0.81 1.77 -6.49
CA LYS A 101 0.80 1.38 -7.92
C LYS A 101 2.22 1.12 -8.48
N TYR A 102 3.25 1.69 -7.84
CA TYR A 102 4.66 1.49 -8.18
C TYR A 102 5.31 0.30 -7.45
N GLY A 103 4.51 -0.58 -6.83
CA GLY A 103 5.03 -1.78 -6.16
C GLY A 103 5.75 -2.74 -7.10
N ASP A 104 5.55 -2.59 -8.41
CA ASP A 104 6.41 -3.16 -9.45
C ASP A 104 7.43 -2.11 -9.92
N LEU A 105 8.71 -2.36 -9.66
CA LEU A 105 9.83 -1.49 -10.05
C LEU A 105 9.87 -1.24 -11.57
N GLN A 106 9.37 -2.17 -12.39
CA GLN A 106 9.25 -1.95 -13.84
C GLN A 106 8.34 -0.76 -14.15
N ALA A 107 7.20 -0.65 -13.46
CA ALA A 107 6.23 0.43 -13.67
C ALA A 107 6.79 1.81 -13.28
N TYR A 108 7.68 1.87 -12.28
CA TYR A 108 8.33 3.11 -11.87
C TYR A 108 9.39 3.61 -12.88
N VAL A 109 10.13 2.69 -13.48
CA VAL A 109 11.18 3.03 -14.47
C VAL A 109 10.56 3.57 -15.77
N THR A 110 9.40 3.06 -16.18
CA THR A 110 8.69 3.53 -17.38
C THR A 110 8.23 4.98 -17.24
N GLU A 111 7.55 5.35 -16.14
CA GLU A 111 7.09 6.74 -15.94
C GLU A 111 8.26 7.74 -15.81
N THR A 112 9.36 7.35 -15.14
CA THR A 112 10.54 8.23 -15.02
C THR A 112 11.22 8.45 -16.39
N SER A 113 11.16 7.47 -17.28
CA SER A 113 11.72 7.58 -18.64
C SER A 113 10.89 8.52 -19.51
N ASP A 114 9.57 8.54 -19.34
CA ASP A 114 8.66 9.45 -20.05
C ASP A 114 8.81 10.91 -19.55
N GLU A 115 9.04 11.13 -18.25
CA GLU A 115 9.31 12.47 -17.70
C GLU A 115 10.67 13.04 -18.16
N LEU A 116 11.72 12.20 -18.19
CA LEU A 116 13.05 12.61 -18.67
C LEU A 116 13.06 12.90 -20.17
N ALA A 117 12.24 12.20 -20.97
CA ALA A 117 12.09 12.48 -22.40
C ALA A 117 11.36 13.80 -22.71
N ASN A 118 10.63 14.37 -21.73
CA ASN A 118 9.77 15.52 -21.93
C ASN A 118 10.30 16.81 -21.25
N THR A 119 11.54 16.80 -20.77
CA THR A 119 12.19 17.95 -20.10
C THR A 119 13.23 18.67 -21.00
N ASP A 120 13.39 18.26 -22.25
CA ASP A 120 14.22 18.96 -23.25
C ASP A 120 13.42 20.02 -24.05
N VAL A 121 12.85 21.03 -23.36
CA VAL A 121 12.34 22.28 -23.98
C VAL A 121 12.82 23.50 -23.19
#